data_AF-A0A2S5K9X9-F1
#
_entry.id   AF-A0A2S5K9X9-F1
#
_cell.length_a   1.000
_cell.length_b   1.000
_cell.length_c   1.000
_cell.angle_alpha   90.00
_cell.angle_beta   90.00
_cell.angle_gamma   90.00
#
_symmetry.space_group_name_H-M   'P 1'
#
loop_
_entity.id
_entity.type
_entity.pdbx_description
1 polymer ?
#
loop_
_entity_poly.entity_id
_entity_poly.type
_entity_poly.pdbx_seq_one_letter_code
_entity_poly.pdbx_strand_id
1 'polypeptide(L)'
;MQSSARGLIAVDKQGNRVLFLHPESFAVEQELNAFPPCPHELLMLPALEKAYVPLYGSGVHGANPYPGHKVAVIDLRQRRISGFIDLTPLQSPHSGQLGRDGKVYLCCENSAAVAVIDPHTDRVEKTIPLPSHNAHRLTLSPSGRKLFTENEEDASITVIDLCEAEGRVIDNILLPGPIAGIAASPRHPYLVASAADAPLLYVIDRQSHRVRQRITLAGHQQPCQVVRFSASGERLVAIGHDESLITLFDDLLNPLGTLRVGCRPGDGCFSEDNRTLLIANEGDGSLSVIDLAQRKVIATPQAGTGCEALSYFTLS
;
A
#
# COMPACT_ATOMS: atom_id res chain seq x y z
N MET A 1 3.82 29.96 11.00
CA MET A 1 3.22 28.98 11.93
C MET A 1 4.06 27.73 11.85
N GLN A 2 4.53 27.17 12.96
CA GLN A 2 5.21 25.88 12.94
C GLN A 2 4.16 24.82 12.57
N SER A 3 4.41 24.06 11.50
CA SER A 3 3.62 22.89 11.15
C SER A 3 3.69 21.86 12.29
N SER A 4 2.55 21.23 12.61
CA SER A 4 2.50 20.18 13.62
C SER A 4 3.45 19.04 13.25
N ALA A 5 4.22 18.56 14.23
CA ALA A 5 5.10 17.40 14.09
C ALA A 5 4.33 16.08 13.90
N ARG A 6 3.01 16.08 14.10
CA ARG A 6 2.14 14.92 13.86
C ARG A 6 1.00 15.30 12.93
N GLY A 7 0.67 14.42 11.99
CA GLY A 7 -0.42 14.66 11.05
C GLY A 7 -0.89 13.39 10.34
N LEU A 8 -1.86 13.58 9.44
CA LEU A 8 -2.32 12.57 8.50
C LEU A 8 -2.09 13.12 7.09
N ILE A 9 -1.66 12.27 6.16
CA ILE A 9 -1.54 12.62 4.74
C ILE A 9 -2.38 11.64 3.93
N ALA A 10 -3.08 12.13 2.91
CA ALA A 10 -3.92 11.33 2.02
C ALA A 10 -3.69 11.67 0.55
N VAL A 11 -3.68 10.66 -0.31
CA VAL A 11 -3.59 10.78 -1.76
C VAL A 11 -5.01 10.82 -2.32
N ASP A 12 -5.46 12.01 -2.70
CA ASP A 12 -6.74 12.24 -3.39
C ASP A 12 -6.54 12.05 -4.89
N LYS A 13 -6.58 10.78 -5.31
CA LYS A 13 -6.31 10.33 -6.68
C LYS A 13 -7.24 11.01 -7.69
N GLN A 14 -8.54 11.05 -7.40
CA GLN A 14 -9.52 11.67 -8.29
C GLN A 14 -9.40 13.21 -8.29
N GLY A 15 -9.02 13.81 -7.16
CA GLY A 15 -8.72 15.24 -7.07
C GLY A 15 -7.36 15.64 -7.65
N ASN A 16 -6.52 14.69 -8.07
CA ASN A 16 -5.14 14.91 -8.53
C ASN A 16 -4.30 15.71 -7.53
N ARG A 17 -4.41 15.38 -6.25
CA ARG A 17 -3.75 16.14 -5.17
C ARG A 17 -3.39 15.27 -3.98
N VAL A 18 -2.58 15.86 -3.09
CA VAL A 18 -2.29 15.29 -1.78
C VAL A 18 -2.78 16.22 -0.69
N LEU A 19 -3.40 15.65 0.33
CA LEU A 19 -4.03 16.37 1.43
C LEU A 19 -3.24 16.15 2.70
N PHE A 20 -2.92 17.21 3.42
CA PHE A 20 -2.56 17.14 4.84
C PHE A 20 -3.82 17.36 5.66
N LEU A 21 -4.10 16.42 6.54
CA LEU A 21 -5.29 16.37 7.37
C LEU A 21 -4.90 16.43 8.84
N HIS A 22 -5.73 17.08 9.66
CA HIS A 22 -5.59 17.03 11.10
C HIS A 22 -5.84 15.58 11.59
N PRO A 23 -4.97 14.99 12.43
CA PRO A 23 -4.99 13.55 12.70
C PRO A 23 -6.20 13.07 13.53
N GLU A 24 -6.95 13.98 14.15
CA GLU A 24 -8.12 13.65 14.99
C GLU A 24 -9.46 14.11 14.37
N SER A 25 -9.57 15.38 13.95
CA SER A 25 -10.78 15.90 13.30
C SER A 25 -10.88 15.52 11.81
N PHE A 26 -9.78 15.05 11.21
CA PHE A 26 -9.67 14.73 9.77
C PHE A 26 -9.93 15.91 8.83
N ALA A 27 -9.99 17.14 9.36
CA ALA A 27 -10.16 18.33 8.57
C ALA A 27 -8.93 18.57 7.68
N VAL A 28 -9.17 19.02 6.45
CA VAL A 28 -8.10 19.42 5.52
C VAL A 28 -7.39 20.66 6.05
N GLU A 29 -6.11 20.52 6.36
CA GLU A 29 -5.25 21.62 6.80
C GLU A 29 -4.51 22.26 5.63
N GLN A 30 -4.15 21.46 4.62
CA GLN A 30 -3.44 21.94 3.43
C GLN A 30 -3.63 20.98 2.25
N GLU A 31 -3.66 21.54 1.04
CA GLU A 31 -3.68 20.79 -0.22
C GLU A 31 -2.41 21.04 -1.02
N LEU A 32 -1.91 19.99 -1.66
CA LEU A 32 -0.85 20.04 -2.65
C LEU A 32 -1.45 19.66 -4.01
N ASN A 33 -1.62 20.64 -4.89
CA ASN A 33 -2.38 20.48 -6.16
C ASN A 33 -1.48 20.49 -7.41
N ALA A 34 -0.16 20.51 -7.24
CA ALA A 34 0.82 20.58 -8.32
C ALA A 34 1.34 19.19 -8.72
N PHE A 35 0.44 18.21 -8.86
CA PHE A 35 0.77 16.86 -9.29
C PHE A 35 0.45 16.67 -10.79
N PRO A 36 1.28 15.91 -11.52
CA PRO A 36 0.80 15.22 -12.72
C PRO A 36 -0.42 14.34 -12.37
N PRO A 37 -1.31 14.05 -13.35
CA PRO A 37 -2.53 13.29 -13.09
C PRO A 37 -2.29 11.94 -12.41
N CYS A 38 -3.28 11.52 -11.61
CA CYS A 38 -3.38 10.21 -10.98
C CYS A 38 -2.22 9.84 -10.03
N PRO A 39 -1.98 10.64 -8.96
CA PRO A 39 -1.20 10.14 -7.82
C PRO A 39 -1.93 8.92 -7.24
N HIS A 40 -1.19 7.85 -6.94
CA HIS A 40 -1.79 6.52 -6.74
C HIS A 40 -1.54 5.98 -5.33
N GLU A 41 -0.27 5.91 -4.93
CA GLU A 41 0.17 5.25 -3.70
C GLU A 41 0.92 6.22 -2.78
N LEU A 42 1.20 5.78 -1.56
CA LEU A 42 1.87 6.58 -0.55
C LEU A 42 2.90 5.75 0.23
N LEU A 43 4.17 6.16 0.18
CA LEU A 43 5.22 5.63 1.04
C LEU A 43 5.73 6.71 2.00
N MET A 44 5.63 6.46 3.29
CA MET A 44 6.09 7.36 4.35
C MET A 44 7.52 7.07 4.77
N LEU A 45 8.34 8.13 4.86
CA LEU A 45 9.74 8.10 5.31
C LEU A 45 9.94 9.15 6.44
N PRO A 46 9.22 9.05 7.57
CA PRO A 46 9.16 10.11 8.58
C PRO A 46 10.51 10.45 9.23
N ALA A 47 11.42 9.47 9.37
CA ALA A 47 12.78 9.69 9.86
C ALA A 47 13.62 10.58 8.93
N LEU A 48 13.25 10.67 7.66
CA LEU A 48 13.84 11.57 6.66
C LEU A 48 12.95 12.79 6.40
N GLU A 49 11.83 12.92 7.13
CA GLU A 49 10.79 13.93 6.92
C GLU A 49 10.25 13.97 5.50
N LYS A 50 10.23 12.81 4.83
CA LYS A 50 9.79 12.67 3.43
C LYS A 50 8.59 11.74 3.30
N ALA A 51 7.82 11.94 2.24
CA ALA A 51 6.95 10.92 1.68
C ALA A 51 7.14 10.84 0.17
N TYR A 52 6.93 9.66 -0.38
CA TYR A 52 6.95 9.40 -1.81
C TYR A 52 5.54 9.09 -2.28
N VAL A 53 5.13 9.74 -3.37
CA VAL A 53 3.86 9.51 -4.04
C VAL A 53 4.13 9.11 -5.48
N PRO A 54 4.06 7.80 -5.78
CA PRO A 54 4.20 7.27 -7.13
C PRO A 54 3.13 7.81 -8.07
N LEU A 55 3.57 8.23 -9.26
CA LEU A 55 2.72 8.79 -10.31
C LEU A 55 2.56 7.72 -11.39
N TYR A 56 1.55 6.87 -11.20
CA TYR A 56 1.30 5.67 -11.99
C TYR A 56 1.01 5.98 -13.48
N GLY A 57 0.35 7.10 -13.76
CA GLY A 57 -0.17 7.46 -15.08
C GLY A 57 -1.70 7.32 -15.15
N SER A 58 -2.28 7.54 -16.33
CA SER A 58 -3.74 7.70 -16.49
C SER A 58 -4.47 6.47 -17.05
N GLY A 59 -3.88 5.27 -16.91
CA GLY A 59 -4.50 4.01 -17.29
C GLY A 59 -4.97 3.19 -16.08
N VAL A 60 -5.53 2.01 -16.36
CA VAL A 60 -5.89 1.02 -15.33
C VAL A 60 -4.73 0.05 -15.11
N HIS A 61 -4.71 -0.64 -13.96
CA HIS A 61 -3.76 -1.72 -13.70
C HIS A 61 -3.84 -2.81 -14.79
N GLY A 62 -2.71 -3.44 -15.10
CA GLY A 62 -2.54 -4.47 -16.14
C GLY A 62 -2.67 -3.96 -17.59
N ALA A 63 -3.26 -2.77 -17.79
CA ALA A 63 -3.52 -2.19 -19.10
C ALA A 63 -3.41 -0.66 -19.05
N ASN A 64 -2.20 -0.15 -18.79
CA ASN A 64 -1.92 1.28 -18.78
C ASN A 64 -1.26 1.76 -20.08
N PRO A 65 -2.02 2.36 -21.03
CA PRO A 65 -1.46 2.89 -22.27
C PRO A 65 -0.75 4.25 -22.11
N TYR A 66 -0.86 4.89 -20.94
CA TYR A 66 -0.27 6.20 -20.64
C TYR A 66 0.53 6.14 -19.33
N PRO A 67 1.57 5.29 -19.26
CA PRO A 67 2.31 5.07 -18.03
C PRO A 67 3.07 6.33 -17.60
N GLY A 68 2.98 6.63 -16.31
CA GLY A 68 3.88 7.58 -15.66
C GLY A 68 5.24 6.95 -15.38
N HIS A 69 6.21 7.77 -15.00
CA HIS A 69 7.59 7.34 -14.74
C HIS A 69 8.23 8.16 -13.62
N LYS A 70 7.40 8.81 -12.79
CA LYS A 70 7.87 9.73 -11.75
C LYS A 70 7.34 9.35 -10.38
N VAL A 71 8.10 9.71 -9.36
CA VAL A 71 7.66 9.69 -7.96
C VAL A 71 7.78 11.11 -7.44
N ALA A 72 6.68 11.67 -6.94
CA ALA A 72 6.73 12.95 -6.27
C ALA A 72 7.36 12.78 -4.88
N VAL A 73 8.28 13.67 -4.53
CA VAL A 73 8.89 13.75 -3.20
C VAL A 73 8.18 14.86 -2.45
N ILE A 74 7.62 14.52 -1.29
CA ILE A 74 6.92 15.44 -0.39
C ILE A 74 7.79 15.66 0.84
N ASP A 75 8.09 16.92 1.14
CA ASP A 75 8.64 17.35 2.42
C ASP A 75 7.50 17.43 3.44
N LEU A 76 7.51 16.56 4.44
CA LEU A 76 6.46 16.44 5.44
C LEU A 76 6.45 17.61 6.43
N ARG A 77 7.63 18.15 6.76
CA ARG A 77 7.74 19.27 7.69
C ARG A 77 7.27 20.55 7.04
N GLN A 78 7.73 20.82 5.83
CA GLN A 78 7.36 22.03 5.08
C GLN A 78 6.03 21.89 4.34
N ARG A 79 5.46 20.68 4.32
CA ARG A 79 4.20 20.33 3.64
C ARG A 79 4.18 20.85 2.22
N ARG A 80 5.13 20.40 1.40
CA ARG A 80 5.25 20.79 -0.01
C ARG A 80 5.87 19.69 -0.85
N ILE A 81 5.63 19.75 -2.15
CA ILE A 81 6.42 18.96 -3.11
C ILE A 81 7.84 19.54 -3.13
N SER A 82 8.83 18.71 -2.83
CA SER A 82 10.25 19.09 -2.79
C SER A 82 11.01 18.68 -4.05
N GLY A 83 10.46 17.75 -4.84
CA GLY A 83 11.03 17.35 -6.12
C GLY A 83 10.31 16.15 -6.72
N PHE A 84 10.91 15.59 -7.76
CA PHE A 84 10.45 14.37 -8.41
C PHE A 84 11.65 13.46 -8.70
N ILE A 85 11.48 12.17 -8.45
CA ILE A 85 12.42 11.13 -8.90
C ILE A 85 11.95 10.71 -10.29
N ASP A 86 12.86 10.74 -11.26
CA ASP A 86 12.62 10.19 -12.59
C ASP A 86 13.10 8.74 -12.63
N LEU A 87 12.21 7.83 -12.98
CA LEU A 87 12.45 6.39 -13.02
C LEU A 87 12.79 5.89 -14.43
N THR A 88 12.81 6.76 -15.44
CA THR A 88 13.09 6.39 -16.84
C THR A 88 14.30 5.44 -16.96
N PRO A 89 14.20 4.31 -17.68
CA PRO A 89 13.10 3.91 -18.56
C PRO A 89 11.95 3.16 -17.87
N LEU A 90 11.93 3.05 -16.54
CA LEU A 90 10.88 2.35 -15.80
C LEU A 90 9.56 3.12 -15.81
N GLN A 91 8.47 2.36 -15.80
CA GLN A 91 7.11 2.84 -16.05
C GLN A 91 6.12 2.29 -15.03
N SER A 92 5.01 3.02 -14.84
CA SER A 92 3.91 2.68 -13.94
C SER A 92 4.37 2.41 -12.50
N PRO A 93 5.05 3.37 -11.84
CA PRO A 93 5.44 3.18 -10.45
C PRO A 93 4.19 3.08 -9.56
N HIS A 94 4.15 2.04 -8.73
CA HIS A 94 2.98 1.73 -7.90
C HIS A 94 3.34 1.70 -6.42
N SER A 95 3.48 0.52 -5.77
CA SER A 95 3.76 0.47 -4.32
C SER A 95 5.26 0.51 -4.02
N GLY A 96 5.62 1.06 -2.85
CA GLY A 96 6.99 1.08 -2.36
C GLY A 96 7.12 0.71 -0.89
N GLN A 97 8.31 0.24 -0.49
CA GLN A 97 8.63 -0.14 0.89
C GLN A 97 10.06 0.30 1.25
N LEU A 98 10.25 0.79 2.48
CA LEU A 98 11.59 1.09 3.01
C LEU A 98 12.23 -0.20 3.56
N GLY A 99 13.34 -0.59 2.97
CA GLY A 99 14.19 -1.69 3.42
C GLY A 99 14.94 -1.36 4.71
N ARG A 100 15.35 -2.41 5.43
CA ARG A 100 16.20 -2.27 6.64
C ARG A 100 17.61 -1.80 6.33
N ASP A 101 18.04 -1.92 5.09
CA ASP A 101 19.27 -1.34 4.53
C ASP A 101 19.16 0.17 4.27
N GLY A 102 18.00 0.78 4.52
CA GLY A 102 17.74 2.20 4.30
C GLY A 102 17.42 2.55 2.85
N LYS A 103 17.24 1.56 1.96
CA LYS A 103 16.87 1.79 0.57
C LYS A 103 15.37 1.63 0.36
N VAL A 104 14.79 2.40 -0.56
CA VAL A 104 13.40 2.24 -0.97
C VAL A 104 13.33 1.26 -2.13
N TYR A 105 12.48 0.24 -1.99
CA TYR A 105 12.14 -0.72 -3.02
C TYR A 105 10.77 -0.34 -3.58
N LEU A 106 10.71 0.04 -4.87
CA LEU A 106 9.50 0.54 -5.52
C LEU A 106 9.17 -0.30 -6.76
N CYS A 107 7.93 -0.80 -6.83
CA CYS A 107 7.46 -1.57 -7.96
C CYS A 107 7.16 -0.67 -9.17
N CYS A 108 7.56 -1.10 -10.37
CA CYS A 108 7.29 -0.44 -11.65
C CYS A 108 6.58 -1.45 -12.57
N GLU A 109 5.27 -1.35 -12.67
CA GLU A 109 4.39 -2.41 -13.15
C GLU A 109 4.61 -2.76 -14.63
N ASN A 110 4.44 -1.79 -15.53
CA ASN A 110 4.64 -1.99 -16.97
C ASN A 110 6.08 -2.38 -17.34
N SER A 111 7.03 -2.17 -16.43
CA SER A 111 8.44 -2.55 -16.63
C SER A 111 8.80 -3.90 -16.01
N ALA A 112 7.87 -4.53 -15.28
CA ALA A 112 8.11 -5.76 -14.52
C ALA A 112 9.42 -5.70 -13.73
N ALA A 113 9.59 -4.64 -12.93
CA ALA A 113 10.84 -4.39 -12.23
C ALA A 113 10.64 -3.70 -10.88
N VAL A 114 11.61 -3.87 -9.98
CA VAL A 114 11.72 -3.08 -8.75
C VAL A 114 12.85 -2.07 -8.91
N ALA A 115 12.53 -0.78 -8.81
CA ALA A 115 13.51 0.27 -8.65
C ALA A 115 14.01 0.29 -7.20
N VAL A 116 15.33 0.37 -7.01
CA VAL A 116 15.95 0.55 -5.69
C VAL A 116 16.52 1.96 -5.62
N ILE A 117 16.02 2.72 -4.66
CA ILE A 117 16.22 4.17 -4.54
C ILE A 117 16.93 4.47 -3.24
N ASP A 118 17.93 5.34 -3.27
CA ASP A 118 18.49 5.94 -2.04
C ASP A 118 17.62 7.13 -1.62
N PRO A 119 16.93 7.06 -0.48
CA PRO A 119 16.03 8.13 -0.06
C PRO A 119 16.72 9.37 0.52
N HIS A 120 18.04 9.34 0.75
CA HIS A 120 18.80 10.53 1.13
C HIS A 120 19.11 11.40 -0.09
N THR A 121 19.40 10.77 -1.22
CA THR A 121 19.76 11.46 -2.47
C THR A 121 18.61 11.54 -3.49
N ASP A 122 17.53 10.79 -3.25
CA ASP A 122 16.38 10.66 -4.15
C ASP A 122 16.78 10.14 -5.54
N ARG A 123 17.77 9.22 -5.60
CA ARG A 123 18.30 8.65 -6.85
C ARG A 123 18.04 7.15 -6.92
N VAL A 124 17.69 6.67 -8.12
CA VAL A 124 17.68 5.25 -8.44
C VAL A 124 19.13 4.75 -8.48
N GLU A 125 19.43 3.75 -7.67
CA GLU A 125 20.76 3.14 -7.60
C GLU A 125 20.86 1.89 -8.47
N LYS A 126 19.77 1.12 -8.54
CA LYS A 126 19.71 -0.11 -9.35
C LYS A 126 18.27 -0.49 -9.64
N THR A 127 18.12 -1.48 -10.52
CA THR A 127 16.86 -2.09 -10.90
C THR A 127 16.97 -3.60 -10.78
N ILE A 128 15.94 -4.22 -10.19
CA ILE A 128 15.81 -5.68 -10.10
C ILE A 128 14.73 -6.11 -11.09
N PRO A 129 15.07 -6.80 -12.21
CA PRO A 129 14.08 -7.31 -13.14
C PRO A 129 13.30 -8.47 -12.52
N LEU A 130 12.02 -8.57 -12.86
CA LEU A 130 11.12 -9.60 -12.35
C LEU A 130 10.72 -10.57 -13.47
N PRO A 131 10.55 -11.87 -13.20
CA PRO A 131 10.02 -12.83 -14.14
C PRO A 131 8.48 -12.75 -14.17
N SER A 132 7.96 -11.57 -14.51
CA SER A 132 6.53 -11.25 -14.54
C SER A 132 6.23 -10.35 -15.75
N HIS A 133 4.97 -10.26 -16.14
CA HIS A 133 4.51 -9.28 -17.13
C HIS A 133 4.12 -7.94 -16.48
N ASN A 134 3.74 -7.95 -15.20
CA ASN A 134 3.15 -6.80 -14.50
C ASN A 134 3.14 -7.01 -12.97
N ALA A 135 4.25 -6.66 -12.32
CA ALA A 135 4.30 -6.66 -10.87
C ALA A 135 3.63 -5.41 -10.30
N HIS A 136 2.65 -5.56 -9.43
CA HIS A 136 1.78 -4.46 -9.01
C HIS A 136 2.11 -3.97 -7.60
N ARG A 137 2.00 -4.85 -6.59
CA ARG A 137 2.35 -4.53 -5.20
C ARG A 137 3.56 -5.30 -4.68
N LEU A 138 4.17 -4.80 -3.59
CA LEU A 138 5.28 -5.49 -2.92
C LEU A 138 5.22 -5.39 -1.40
N THR A 139 5.81 -6.37 -0.72
CA THR A 139 5.97 -6.39 0.74
C THR A 139 7.32 -6.96 1.14
N LEU A 140 7.90 -6.43 2.21
CA LEU A 140 9.12 -6.98 2.80
C LEU A 140 8.79 -8.04 3.86
N SER A 141 9.66 -9.03 3.99
CA SER A 141 9.72 -9.86 5.20
C SER A 141 10.06 -8.98 6.43
N PRO A 142 9.62 -9.34 7.65
CA PRO A 142 9.93 -8.58 8.85
C PRO A 142 11.43 -8.42 9.11
N SER A 143 12.23 -9.41 8.70
CA SER A 143 13.70 -9.36 8.79
C SER A 143 14.35 -8.44 7.76
N GLY A 144 13.60 -7.95 6.76
CA GLY A 144 14.11 -7.16 5.64
C GLY A 144 14.96 -7.95 4.63
N ARG A 145 15.15 -9.25 4.84
CA ARG A 145 16.05 -10.08 4.01
C ARG A 145 15.43 -10.58 2.72
N LYS A 146 14.09 -10.65 2.67
CA LYS A 146 13.34 -11.00 1.47
C LYS A 146 12.33 -9.91 1.12
N LEU A 147 12.18 -9.67 -0.17
CA LEU A 147 11.11 -8.89 -0.78
C LEU A 147 10.20 -9.84 -1.58
N PHE A 148 8.90 -9.59 -1.51
CA PHE A 148 7.89 -10.35 -2.26
C PHE A 148 7.14 -9.38 -3.15
N THR A 149 7.14 -9.61 -4.46
CA THR A 149 6.33 -8.85 -5.40
C THR A 149 5.14 -9.69 -5.80
N GLU A 150 3.98 -9.07 -5.75
CA GLU A 150 2.73 -9.63 -6.22
C GLU A 150 2.57 -9.31 -7.70
N ASN A 151 2.32 -10.35 -8.49
CA ASN A 151 2.19 -10.29 -9.93
C ASN A 151 0.75 -10.69 -10.28
N GLU A 152 -0.15 -9.69 -10.24
CA GLU A 152 -1.61 -9.83 -10.17
C GLU A 152 -2.14 -10.81 -11.24
N GLU A 153 -1.93 -10.49 -12.51
CA GLU A 153 -2.45 -11.23 -13.67
C GLU A 153 -1.65 -12.51 -13.96
N ASP A 154 -0.41 -12.61 -13.45
CA ASP A 154 0.43 -13.81 -13.57
C ASP A 154 0.08 -14.89 -12.53
N ALA A 155 -0.82 -14.59 -11.58
CA ALA A 155 -1.18 -15.48 -10.47
C ALA A 155 0.06 -15.98 -9.70
N SER A 156 1.03 -15.09 -9.46
CA SER A 156 2.29 -15.46 -8.83
C SER A 156 2.83 -14.41 -7.85
N ILE A 157 3.74 -14.86 -6.98
CA ILE A 157 4.53 -14.00 -6.11
C ILE A 157 6.01 -14.26 -6.37
N THR A 158 6.74 -13.28 -6.88
CA THR A 158 8.20 -13.40 -7.01
C THR A 158 8.87 -13.16 -5.66
N VAL A 159 9.82 -14.03 -5.33
CA VAL A 159 10.62 -13.95 -4.10
C VAL A 159 12.01 -13.45 -4.45
N ILE A 160 12.41 -12.34 -3.84
CA ILE A 160 13.74 -11.74 -4.01
C ILE A 160 14.50 -11.84 -2.69
N ASP A 161 15.71 -12.36 -2.74
CA ASP A 161 16.68 -12.29 -1.65
C ASP A 161 17.41 -10.94 -1.71
N LEU A 162 17.37 -10.18 -0.62
CA LEU A 162 18.01 -8.88 -0.46
C LEU A 162 19.33 -8.94 0.33
N CYS A 163 19.83 -10.14 0.65
CA CYS A 163 21.11 -10.28 1.36
C CYS A 163 22.32 -10.00 0.47
N GLU A 164 22.17 -10.19 -0.84
CA GLU A 164 23.17 -9.87 -1.84
C GLU A 164 22.94 -8.44 -2.35
N ALA A 165 24.04 -7.72 -2.61
CA ALA A 165 23.98 -6.29 -2.96
C ALA A 165 23.15 -6.00 -4.22
N GLU A 166 22.98 -6.98 -5.11
CA GLU A 166 22.21 -6.85 -6.36
C GLU A 166 20.72 -7.09 -6.14
N GLY A 167 20.33 -7.88 -5.13
CA GLY A 167 18.98 -8.41 -5.00
C GLY A 167 18.74 -9.49 -6.05
N ARG A 168 18.49 -10.72 -5.62
CA ARG A 168 18.40 -11.88 -6.51
C ARG A 168 17.03 -12.52 -6.45
N VAL A 169 16.39 -12.72 -7.60
CA VAL A 169 15.18 -13.56 -7.68
C VAL A 169 15.57 -15.00 -7.32
N ILE A 170 14.93 -15.55 -6.30
CA ILE A 170 15.22 -16.90 -5.78
C ILE A 170 14.07 -17.88 -5.95
N ASP A 171 12.85 -17.39 -6.18
CA ASP A 171 11.69 -18.24 -6.44
C ASP A 171 10.56 -17.45 -7.11
N ASN A 172 9.61 -18.18 -7.71
CA ASN A 172 8.33 -17.63 -8.16
C ASN A 172 7.19 -18.56 -7.69
N ILE A 173 6.43 -18.09 -6.70
CA ILE A 173 5.37 -18.86 -6.06
C ILE A 173 4.13 -18.81 -6.95
N LEU A 174 3.75 -19.93 -7.54
CA LEU A 174 2.51 -20.04 -8.30
C LEU A 174 1.32 -20.18 -7.35
N LEU A 175 0.26 -19.42 -7.62
CA LEU A 175 -1.00 -19.45 -6.89
C LEU A 175 -2.12 -20.07 -7.74
N PRO A 176 -3.23 -20.49 -7.11
CA PRO A 176 -4.36 -21.09 -7.82
C PRO A 176 -5.09 -20.14 -8.78
N GLY A 177 -4.90 -18.83 -8.65
CA GLY A 177 -5.57 -17.78 -9.43
C GLY A 177 -4.92 -16.42 -9.18
N PRO A 178 -5.34 -15.38 -9.91
CA PRO A 178 -4.80 -14.03 -9.77
C PRO A 178 -5.00 -13.47 -8.36
N ILE A 179 -4.15 -12.55 -7.97
CA ILE A 179 -4.17 -11.87 -6.66
C ILE A 179 -4.17 -10.36 -6.86
N ALA A 180 -4.57 -9.58 -5.85
CA ALA A 180 -4.59 -8.11 -5.94
C ALA A 180 -3.82 -7.42 -4.82
N GLY A 181 -3.85 -7.99 -3.62
CA GLY A 181 -3.18 -7.45 -2.43
C GLY A 181 -2.21 -8.44 -1.84
N ILE A 182 -1.11 -7.96 -1.26
CA ILE A 182 -0.13 -8.78 -0.55
C ILE A 182 0.35 -8.08 0.72
N ALA A 183 0.51 -8.84 1.81
CA ALA A 183 1.12 -8.37 3.05
C ALA A 183 1.87 -9.49 3.77
N ALA A 184 3.08 -9.19 4.26
CA ALA A 184 3.83 -10.10 5.12
C ALA A 184 3.43 -9.93 6.58
N SER A 185 3.13 -11.03 7.28
CA SER A 185 2.83 -10.95 8.72
C SER A 185 4.06 -10.50 9.51
N PRO A 186 3.95 -9.46 10.38
CA PRO A 186 5.03 -9.06 11.27
C PRO A 186 5.39 -10.15 12.31
N ARG A 187 4.43 -10.98 12.69
CA ARG A 187 4.52 -11.92 13.82
C ARG A 187 4.72 -13.38 13.40
N HIS A 188 4.14 -13.78 12.28
CA HIS A 188 4.03 -15.18 11.89
C HIS A 188 4.76 -15.46 10.57
N PRO A 189 5.18 -16.71 10.30
CA PRO A 189 6.01 -17.04 9.14
C PRO A 189 5.23 -17.11 7.82
N TYR A 190 4.21 -16.29 7.62
CA TYR A 190 3.37 -16.31 6.42
C TYR A 190 3.22 -14.94 5.73
N LEU A 191 2.81 -15.00 4.47
CA LEU A 191 2.21 -13.90 3.70
C LEU A 191 0.71 -14.13 3.67
N VAL A 192 -0.04 -13.05 3.53
CA VAL A 192 -1.44 -13.08 3.14
C VAL A 192 -1.56 -12.37 1.80
N ALA A 193 -2.25 -12.98 0.85
CA ALA A 193 -2.60 -12.37 -0.42
C ALA A 193 -4.12 -12.45 -0.64
N SER A 194 -4.74 -11.40 -1.16
CA SER A 194 -6.15 -11.46 -1.58
C SER A 194 -6.24 -12.03 -2.99
N ALA A 195 -7.16 -12.97 -3.20
CA ALA A 195 -7.49 -13.41 -4.56
C ALA A 195 -8.20 -12.26 -5.30
N ALA A 196 -7.89 -12.07 -6.58
CA ALA A 196 -8.51 -11.07 -7.44
C ALA A 196 -9.77 -11.59 -8.17
N ASP A 197 -10.02 -12.90 -8.10
CA ASP A 197 -11.12 -13.58 -8.80
C ASP A 197 -12.16 -14.20 -7.85
N ALA A 198 -11.93 -14.15 -6.54
CA ALA A 198 -12.84 -14.69 -5.53
C ALA A 198 -12.74 -13.94 -4.19
N PRO A 199 -13.82 -13.92 -3.38
CA PRO A 199 -13.82 -13.33 -2.04
C PRO A 199 -13.09 -14.23 -1.03
N LEU A 200 -11.78 -14.41 -1.20
CA LEU A 200 -10.94 -15.20 -0.30
C LEU A 200 -9.51 -14.66 -0.19
N LEU A 201 -8.82 -15.10 0.85
CA LEU A 201 -7.39 -14.85 1.07
C LEU A 201 -6.59 -16.15 0.93
N TYR A 202 -5.44 -16.08 0.30
CA TYR A 202 -4.39 -17.10 0.34
C TYR A 202 -3.44 -16.82 1.51
N VAL A 203 -3.16 -17.85 2.32
CA VAL A 203 -2.12 -17.80 3.35
C VAL A 203 -0.94 -18.64 2.89
N ILE A 204 0.21 -18.00 2.70
CA ILE A 204 1.39 -18.60 2.07
C ILE A 204 2.52 -18.68 3.08
N ASP A 205 3.13 -19.85 3.23
CA ASP A 205 4.31 -20.03 4.07
C ASP A 205 5.56 -19.37 3.46
N ARG A 206 6.24 -18.50 4.20
CA ARG A 206 7.43 -17.77 3.70
C ARG A 206 8.69 -18.62 3.59
N GLN A 207 8.70 -19.81 4.16
CA GLN A 207 9.87 -20.69 4.14
C GLN A 207 9.72 -21.76 3.08
N SER A 208 8.60 -22.47 3.06
CA SER A 208 8.31 -23.52 2.10
C SER A 208 7.70 -23.00 0.80
N HIS A 209 7.27 -21.73 0.75
CA HIS A 209 6.66 -21.09 -0.41
C HIS A 209 5.41 -21.82 -0.91
N ARG A 210 4.62 -22.36 0.03
CA ARG A 210 3.39 -23.11 -0.27
C ARG A 210 2.17 -22.41 0.31
N VAL A 211 1.06 -22.45 -0.44
CA VAL A 211 -0.25 -22.07 0.09
C VAL A 211 -0.65 -23.10 1.14
N ARG A 212 -0.80 -22.64 2.39
CA ARG A 212 -1.16 -23.48 3.54
C ARG A 212 -2.65 -23.45 3.85
N GLN A 213 -3.32 -22.35 3.52
CA GLN A 213 -4.71 -22.14 3.84
C GLN A 213 -5.36 -21.19 2.83
N ARG A 214 -6.65 -21.39 2.61
CA ARG A 214 -7.55 -20.44 1.93
C ARG A 214 -8.59 -20.01 2.94
N ILE A 215 -8.80 -18.71 3.09
CA ILE A 215 -9.76 -18.13 4.03
C ILE A 215 -10.85 -17.44 3.25
N THR A 216 -12.06 -18.00 3.25
CA THR A 216 -13.23 -17.35 2.64
C THR A 216 -13.60 -16.08 3.42
N LEU A 217 -13.84 -14.98 2.71
CA LEU A 217 -14.29 -13.72 3.27
C LEU A 217 -15.82 -13.73 3.39
N ALA A 218 -16.32 -14.28 4.50
CA ALA A 218 -17.76 -14.36 4.73
C ALA A 218 -18.43 -12.98 4.65
N GLY A 219 -19.50 -12.90 3.85
CA GLY A 219 -20.27 -11.67 3.61
C GLY A 219 -19.84 -10.89 2.36
N HIS A 220 -18.62 -11.08 1.86
CA HIS A 220 -18.17 -10.47 0.61
C HIS A 220 -18.74 -11.22 -0.59
N GLN A 221 -19.18 -10.47 -1.59
CA GLN A 221 -19.58 -10.97 -2.91
C GLN A 221 -18.53 -10.68 -3.98
N GLN A 222 -17.63 -9.72 -3.72
CA GLN A 222 -16.54 -9.34 -4.61
C GLN A 222 -15.17 -9.66 -3.99
N PRO A 223 -14.13 -9.81 -4.82
CA PRO A 223 -12.75 -9.90 -4.36
C PRO A 223 -12.32 -8.66 -3.54
N CYS A 224 -11.36 -8.85 -2.65
CA CYS A 224 -10.71 -7.75 -1.94
C CYS A 224 -9.44 -7.30 -2.68
N GLN A 225 -9.19 -5.99 -2.72
CA GLN A 225 -8.04 -5.43 -3.42
C GLN A 225 -6.83 -5.27 -2.49
N VAL A 226 -7.07 -4.94 -1.22
CA VAL A 226 -5.99 -4.59 -0.29
C VAL A 226 -6.05 -5.45 0.97
N VAL A 227 -4.88 -5.88 1.44
CA VAL A 227 -4.67 -6.48 2.76
C VAL A 227 -3.58 -5.69 3.50
N ARG A 228 -3.81 -5.42 4.79
CA ARG A 228 -2.86 -4.68 5.64
C ARG A 228 -2.80 -5.28 7.04
N PHE A 229 -1.58 -5.55 7.51
CA PHE A 229 -1.34 -5.81 8.93
C PHE A 229 -1.22 -4.50 9.69
N SER A 230 -1.65 -4.50 10.95
CA SER A 230 -1.19 -3.48 11.88
C SER A 230 0.31 -3.62 12.12
N ALA A 231 0.98 -2.54 12.55
CA ALA A 231 2.43 -2.56 12.77
C ALA A 231 2.88 -3.64 13.78
N SER A 232 2.05 -3.89 14.80
CA SER A 232 2.27 -4.97 15.78
C SER A 232 2.03 -6.37 15.22
N GLY A 233 1.28 -6.47 14.12
CA GLY A 233 0.78 -7.70 13.52
C GLY A 233 -0.39 -8.34 14.29
N GLU A 234 -0.97 -7.66 15.28
CA GLU A 234 -2.09 -8.15 16.08
C GLU A 234 -3.44 -8.10 15.35
N ARG A 235 -3.49 -7.35 14.25
CA ARG A 235 -4.66 -7.23 13.39
C ARG A 235 -4.25 -7.33 11.93
N LEU A 236 -5.17 -7.85 11.13
CA LEU A 236 -5.18 -7.73 9.69
C LEU A 236 -6.53 -7.15 9.26
N VAL A 237 -6.53 -6.31 8.24
CA VAL A 237 -7.74 -5.95 7.50
C VAL A 237 -7.63 -6.45 6.06
N ALA A 238 -8.71 -7.03 5.55
CA ALA A 238 -8.96 -7.20 4.12
C ALA A 238 -9.99 -6.15 3.68
N ILE A 239 -9.69 -5.42 2.61
CA ILE A 239 -10.45 -4.26 2.14
C ILE A 239 -10.99 -4.59 0.74
N GLY A 240 -12.32 -4.49 0.58
CA GLY A 240 -12.97 -4.59 -0.73
C GLY A 240 -12.51 -3.47 -1.68
N HIS A 241 -12.93 -3.52 -2.94
CA HIS A 241 -12.81 -2.36 -3.84
C HIS A 241 -14.17 -2.07 -4.47
N ASP A 242 -14.68 -2.96 -5.32
CA ASP A 242 -16.03 -2.85 -5.88
C ASP A 242 -17.14 -3.26 -4.89
N GLU A 243 -16.80 -3.33 -3.60
CA GLU A 243 -17.71 -3.65 -2.51
C GLU A 243 -17.33 -2.82 -1.26
N SER A 244 -18.31 -2.12 -0.69
CA SER A 244 -18.16 -1.27 0.51
C SER A 244 -18.07 -2.07 1.81
N LEU A 245 -17.18 -3.07 1.84
CA LEU A 245 -16.94 -3.95 2.98
C LEU A 245 -15.45 -4.05 3.30
N ILE A 246 -15.18 -4.19 4.59
CA ILE A 246 -13.89 -4.66 5.10
C ILE A 246 -14.11 -5.85 6.03
N THR A 247 -13.12 -6.72 6.17
CA THR A 247 -13.09 -7.76 7.20
C THR A 247 -11.87 -7.60 8.08
N LEU A 248 -12.09 -7.54 9.39
CA LEU A 248 -11.03 -7.52 10.40
C LEU A 248 -10.70 -8.94 10.85
N PHE A 249 -9.42 -9.19 11.12
CA PHE A 249 -8.91 -10.45 11.65
C PHE A 249 -7.97 -10.21 12.84
N ASP A 250 -7.83 -11.22 13.71
CA ASP A 250 -6.77 -11.28 14.71
C ASP A 250 -5.43 -11.78 14.10
N ASP A 251 -4.40 -11.96 14.93
CA ASP A 251 -3.06 -12.38 14.49
C ASP A 251 -3.02 -13.84 13.99
N LEU A 252 -3.99 -14.65 14.40
CA LEU A 252 -4.18 -16.03 13.96
C LEU A 252 -5.09 -16.13 12.73
N LEU A 253 -5.49 -15.00 12.15
CA LEU A 253 -6.38 -14.90 11.00
C LEU A 253 -7.80 -15.43 11.28
N ASN A 254 -8.27 -15.38 12.52
CA ASN A 254 -9.68 -15.58 12.81
C ASN A 254 -10.46 -14.30 12.48
N PRO A 255 -11.59 -14.39 11.75
CA PRO A 255 -12.38 -13.22 11.43
C PRO A 255 -13.01 -12.63 12.70
N LEU A 256 -12.76 -11.34 12.94
CA LEU A 256 -13.30 -10.57 14.04
C LEU A 256 -14.62 -9.87 13.70
N GLY A 257 -14.94 -9.77 12.40
CA GLY A 257 -16.18 -9.19 11.88
C GLY A 257 -16.00 -8.50 10.54
N THR A 258 -17.10 -8.40 9.80
CA THR A 258 -17.20 -7.67 8.53
C THR A 258 -17.93 -6.35 8.78
N LEU A 259 -17.39 -5.23 8.30
CA LEU A 259 -17.92 -3.89 8.52
C LEU A 259 -18.22 -3.20 7.19
N ARG A 260 -19.34 -2.47 7.13
CA ARG A 260 -19.64 -1.56 6.00
C ARG A 260 -18.86 -0.27 6.15
N VAL A 261 -18.21 0.16 5.07
CA VAL A 261 -17.47 1.42 4.95
C VAL A 261 -18.08 2.28 3.82
N GLY A 262 -17.41 3.36 3.41
CA GLY A 262 -17.87 4.21 2.31
C GLY A 262 -17.75 3.54 0.93
N CYS A 263 -18.08 4.30 -0.11
CA CYS A 263 -18.09 3.82 -1.49
C CYS A 263 -16.68 3.57 -2.02
N ARG A 264 -16.50 2.44 -2.72
CA ARG A 264 -15.24 1.99 -3.33
C ARG A 264 -14.02 2.20 -2.42
N PRO A 265 -13.91 1.47 -1.30
CA PRO A 265 -12.77 1.61 -0.41
C PRO A 265 -11.46 1.31 -1.13
N GLY A 266 -10.44 2.12 -0.86
CA GLY A 266 -9.08 1.96 -1.34
C GLY A 266 -8.20 1.30 -0.27
N ASP A 267 -7.09 1.93 0.07
CA ASP A 267 -6.20 1.52 1.15
C ASP A 267 -6.67 2.04 2.52
N GLY A 268 -6.04 1.53 3.58
CA GLY A 268 -6.28 1.95 4.96
C GLY A 268 -5.01 1.93 5.81
N CYS A 269 -5.05 2.70 6.91
CA CYS A 269 -3.94 2.77 7.86
C CYS A 269 -4.41 2.56 9.29
N PHE A 270 -3.69 1.73 10.03
CA PHE A 270 -3.83 1.60 11.48
C PHE A 270 -3.17 2.79 12.17
N SER A 271 -3.78 3.27 13.26
CA SER A 271 -3.10 4.17 14.19
C SER A 271 -1.96 3.46 14.91
N GLU A 272 -0.92 4.20 15.28
CA GLU A 272 0.27 3.65 15.95
C GLU A 272 -0.06 2.93 17.26
N ASP A 273 -1.09 3.39 17.98
CA ASP A 273 -1.59 2.78 19.22
C ASP A 273 -2.56 1.60 19.00
N ASN A 274 -2.79 1.19 17.75
CA ASN A 274 -3.71 0.13 17.34
C ASN A 274 -5.16 0.29 17.84
N ARG A 275 -5.61 1.53 18.12
CA ARG A 275 -6.99 1.81 18.55
C ARG A 275 -7.94 2.11 17.41
N THR A 276 -7.41 2.68 16.32
CA THR A 276 -8.21 3.14 15.18
C THR A 276 -7.67 2.57 13.88
N LEU A 277 -8.57 2.20 12.97
CA LEU A 277 -8.26 1.95 11.57
C LEU A 277 -8.98 3.02 10.75
N LEU A 278 -8.28 3.63 9.81
CA LEU A 278 -8.88 4.48 8.79
C LEU A 278 -8.93 3.73 7.46
N ILE A 279 -10.02 3.89 6.72
CA ILE A 279 -10.17 3.44 5.33
C ILE A 279 -10.43 4.65 4.45
N ALA A 280 -9.65 4.82 3.38
CA ALA A 280 -9.93 5.79 2.34
C ALA A 280 -11.09 5.26 1.48
N ASN A 281 -12.14 6.06 1.27
CA ASN A 281 -13.23 5.68 0.38
C ASN A 281 -13.08 6.44 -0.93
N GLU A 282 -12.44 5.81 -1.91
CA GLU A 282 -12.09 6.43 -3.18
C GLU A 282 -13.35 6.84 -3.96
N GLY A 283 -14.42 6.05 -3.87
CA GLY A 283 -15.65 6.28 -4.63
C GLY A 283 -16.47 7.49 -4.20
N ASP A 284 -16.29 7.98 -2.97
CA ASP A 284 -17.05 9.13 -2.44
C ASP A 284 -16.19 10.20 -1.76
N GLY A 285 -14.87 10.00 -1.63
CA GLY A 285 -13.94 10.96 -1.05
C GLY A 285 -14.00 11.07 0.47
N SER A 286 -14.78 10.21 1.14
CA SER A 286 -14.85 10.14 2.60
C SER A 286 -13.75 9.27 3.19
N LEU A 287 -13.57 9.32 4.50
CA LEU A 287 -12.79 8.35 5.27
C LEU A 287 -13.72 7.58 6.19
N SER A 288 -13.57 6.28 6.34
CA SER A 288 -14.25 5.53 7.41
C SER A 288 -13.32 5.39 8.61
N VAL A 289 -13.73 5.91 9.77
CA VAL A 289 -12.99 5.83 11.03
C VAL A 289 -13.54 4.67 11.85
N ILE A 290 -12.72 3.65 12.10
CA ILE A 290 -13.12 2.42 12.78
C ILE A 290 -12.46 2.35 14.16
N ASP A 291 -13.27 2.19 15.20
CA ASP A 291 -12.79 1.83 16.54
C ASP A 291 -12.53 0.32 16.57
N LEU A 292 -11.28 -0.09 16.83
CA LEU A 292 -10.85 -1.49 16.77
C LEU A 292 -11.24 -2.31 18.01
N ALA A 293 -11.52 -1.65 19.15
CA ALA A 293 -12.00 -2.33 20.35
C ALA A 293 -13.50 -2.65 20.22
N GLN A 294 -14.26 -1.68 19.73
CA GLN A 294 -15.70 -1.81 19.49
C GLN A 294 -16.02 -2.51 18.17
N ARG A 295 -15.04 -2.58 17.25
CA ARG A 295 -15.17 -3.13 15.89
C ARG A 295 -16.34 -2.50 15.15
N LYS A 296 -16.37 -1.17 15.10
CA LYS A 296 -17.44 -0.43 14.43
C LYS A 296 -16.91 0.84 13.79
N VAL A 297 -17.55 1.26 12.70
CA VAL A 297 -17.35 2.60 12.15
C VAL A 297 -17.96 3.61 13.12
N ILE A 298 -17.17 4.59 13.55
CA ILE A 298 -17.56 5.62 14.52
C ILE A 298 -17.72 7.01 13.88
N ALA A 299 -17.15 7.23 12.70
CA ALA A 299 -17.30 8.46 11.93
C ALA A 299 -17.00 8.22 10.45
N THR A 300 -17.59 9.06 9.59
CA THR A 300 -17.33 9.05 8.14
C THR A 300 -17.10 10.48 7.61
N PRO A 301 -16.02 11.17 8.02
CA PRO A 301 -15.75 12.54 7.58
C PRO A 301 -15.43 12.61 6.08
N GLN A 302 -15.75 13.74 5.46
CA GLN A 302 -15.29 14.06 4.11
C GLN A 302 -13.84 14.55 4.17
N ALA A 303 -12.97 14.01 3.33
CA ALA A 303 -11.57 14.44 3.25
C ALA A 303 -11.19 14.98 1.86
N GLY A 304 -11.61 14.33 0.79
CA GLY A 304 -11.25 14.70 -0.59
C GLY A 304 -12.37 14.42 -1.58
N THR A 305 -12.00 14.32 -2.86
CA THR A 305 -12.90 13.94 -3.95
C THR A 305 -12.90 12.43 -4.17
N GLY A 306 -11.76 11.77 -3.99
CA GLY A 306 -11.59 10.33 -4.03
C GLY A 306 -10.20 9.93 -3.53
N CYS A 307 -10.08 9.81 -2.20
CA CYS A 307 -8.83 9.38 -1.56
C CYS A 307 -8.64 7.88 -1.75
N GLU A 308 -7.46 7.48 -2.27
CA GLU A 308 -7.10 6.07 -2.45
C GLU A 308 -6.23 5.56 -1.31
N ALA A 309 -5.21 6.33 -0.90
CA ALA A 309 -4.28 5.94 0.16
C ALA A 309 -4.15 7.03 1.23
N LEU A 310 -3.88 6.64 2.46
CA LEU A 310 -3.60 7.57 3.57
C LEU A 310 -2.68 6.94 4.61
N SER A 311 -1.97 7.79 5.36
CA SER A 311 -1.11 7.34 6.45
C SER A 311 -0.87 8.44 7.49
N TYR A 312 -0.74 8.03 8.75
CA TYR A 312 -0.29 8.92 9.81
C TYR A 312 1.22 9.17 9.70
N PHE A 313 1.67 10.33 10.20
CA PHE A 313 3.09 10.58 10.41
C PHE A 313 3.35 11.31 11.72
N THR A 314 4.53 11.06 12.26
CA THR A 314 5.12 11.79 13.38
C THR A 314 6.57 12.10 13.01
N LEU A 315 6.98 13.35 13.13
CA LEU A 315 8.32 13.86 12.87
C LEU A 315 9.05 14.06 14.20
N SER A 316 10.37 13.87 14.19
CA SER A 316 11.25 14.13 15.33
C SER A 316 11.50 15.60 15.61
#